data_AF-A0A075FL16-F1
#
_entry.id   AF-A0A075FL16-F1
#
_cell.length_a   1.000
_cell.length_b   1.000
_cell.length_c   1.000
_cell.angle_alpha   90.00
_cell.angle_beta   90.00
_cell.angle_gamma   90.00
#
_symmetry.space_group_name_H-M   'P 1'
#
loop_
_entity.id
_entity.type
_entity.pdbx_description
1 polymer ?
#
loop_
_entity_poly.entity_id
_entity_poly.type
_entity_poly.pdbx_seq_one_letter_code
_entity_poly.pdbx_strand_id
1 'polypeptide(L)'
;MAQQFGGPKDRGVKQNRAVAGSRNVARTIMQQLTTSGLITSKHNLAGTVNLGKVLTSEGQSLLDEVAHSVRPEADDRYPGLSNY
;
A
#
# COMPACT_ATOMS: atom_id res chain seq x y z
N MET A 1 6.24 -6.04 -3.05
CA MET A 1 5.17 -5.14 -3.53
C MET A 1 4.64 -5.52 -4.91
N ALA A 2 5.40 -5.45 -6.02
CA ALA A 2 4.85 -5.75 -7.36
C ALA A 2 4.16 -7.13 -7.50
N GLN A 3 4.57 -8.12 -6.71
CA GLN A 3 3.91 -9.43 -6.68
C GLN A 3 2.47 -9.40 -6.12
N GLN A 4 2.15 -8.46 -5.23
CA GLN A 4 0.81 -8.31 -4.64
C GLN A 4 -0.18 -7.67 -5.63
N PHE A 5 0.33 -6.86 -6.56
CA PHE A 5 -0.45 -6.18 -7.61
C PHE A 5 -0.39 -6.91 -8.95
N GLY A 6 -0.04 -8.19 -8.91
CA GLY A 6 -0.04 -9.10 -10.04
C GLY A 6 -1.38 -9.83 -10.19
N GLY A 7 -1.47 -10.68 -11.21
CA GLY A 7 -2.69 -11.45 -11.47
C GLY A 7 -2.47 -12.60 -12.44
N PRO A 8 -3.51 -13.41 -12.72
CA PRO A 8 -3.45 -14.41 -13.77
C PRO A 8 -3.22 -13.74 -15.11
N LYS A 9 -2.16 -14.14 -15.81
CA LYS A 9 -1.87 -13.68 -17.17
C LYS A 9 -2.35 -14.71 -18.18
N ASP A 10 -3.17 -14.24 -19.12
CA ASP A 10 -3.48 -14.98 -20.33
C ASP A 10 -2.20 -15.18 -21.16
N ARG A 11 -1.93 -16.44 -21.52
CA ARG A 11 -0.76 -16.87 -22.30
C ARG A 11 -1.18 -17.50 -23.63
N GLY A 12 -2.38 -17.20 -24.10
CA GLY A 12 -2.98 -17.77 -25.31
C GLY A 12 -3.21 -19.26 -25.13
N VAL A 13 -2.54 -20.07 -25.93
CA VAL A 13 -2.72 -21.54 -25.95
C VAL A 13 -2.17 -22.26 -24.71
N LYS A 14 -1.30 -21.60 -23.92
CA LYS A 14 -0.71 -22.19 -22.71
C LYS A 14 -1.53 -21.85 -21.48
N GLN A 15 -1.59 -22.77 -20.52
CA GLN A 15 -2.23 -22.53 -19.23
C GLN A 15 -1.76 -21.23 -18.57
N ASN A 16 -2.73 -20.52 -17.99
CA ASN A 16 -2.53 -19.27 -17.29
C ASN A 16 -1.64 -19.47 -16.06
N ARG A 17 -0.89 -18.42 -15.71
CA ARG A 17 -0.07 -18.40 -14.50
C ARG A 17 -0.13 -17.02 -13.87
N ALA A 18 0.01 -16.97 -12.55
CA ALA A 18 0.17 -15.71 -11.84
C ALA A 18 1.48 -15.03 -12.30
N VAL A 19 1.40 -13.73 -12.57
CA VAL A 19 2.57 -12.89 -12.87
C VAL A 19 2.58 -11.68 -11.96
N ALA A 20 3.77 -11.15 -11.69
CA ALA A 20 3.92 -9.88 -10.98
C ALA A 20 3.28 -8.73 -11.77
N GLY A 21 2.79 -7.72 -11.05
CA GLY A 21 2.42 -6.43 -11.60
C GLY A 21 3.63 -5.63 -12.09
N SER A 22 3.36 -4.44 -12.65
CA SER A 22 4.41 -3.56 -13.19
C SER A 22 5.37 -3.08 -12.10
N ARG A 23 6.64 -3.48 -12.23
CA ARG A 23 7.70 -3.06 -11.30
C ARG A 23 8.02 -1.57 -11.41
N ASN A 24 7.87 -0.98 -12.60
CA ASN A 24 8.15 0.43 -12.80
C ASN A 24 7.14 1.29 -12.05
N VAL A 25 5.84 1.02 -12.25
CA VAL A 25 4.75 1.73 -11.58
C VAL A 25 4.90 1.65 -10.06
N ALA A 26 5.08 0.43 -9.52
CA ALA A 26 5.27 0.26 -8.08
C ALA A 26 6.50 1.03 -7.55
N ARG A 27 7.60 1.09 -8.31
CA ARG A 27 8.81 1.84 -7.90
C ARG A 27 8.57 3.34 -7.90
N THR A 28 7.98 3.89 -8.96
CA THR A 28 7.74 5.33 -9.10
C THR A 28 6.82 5.84 -7.99
N ILE A 29 5.74 5.09 -7.68
CA ILE A 29 4.85 5.43 -6.57
C ILE A 29 5.63 5.48 -5.24
N MET A 30 6.45 4.46 -4.95
CA MET A 30 7.23 4.44 -3.70
C MET A 30 8.26 5.56 -3.62
N GLN A 31 8.83 5.98 -4.75
CA GLN A 31 9.73 7.13 -4.80
C GLN A 31 8.98 8.43 -4.50
N GLN A 32 7.84 8.67 -5.16
CA GLN A 32 7.01 9.85 -4.93
C GLN A 32 6.49 9.94 -3.49
N LEU A 33 6.05 8.81 -2.91
CA LEU A 33 5.64 8.75 -1.50
C LEU A 33 6.80 9.01 -0.54
N THR A 34 8.01 8.57 -0.88
CA THR A 34 9.21 8.89 -0.07
C THR A 34 9.56 10.37 -0.20
N THR A 35 9.51 10.94 -1.41
CA THR A 35 9.80 12.36 -1.67
C THR A 35 8.79 13.29 -1.01
N SER A 36 7.53 12.87 -0.88
CA SER A 36 6.48 13.61 -0.16
C SER A 36 6.53 13.43 1.36
N GLY A 37 7.46 12.65 1.91
CA GLY A 37 7.60 12.49 3.36
C GLY A 37 6.58 11.54 4.01
N LEU A 38 5.70 10.91 3.26
CA LEU A 38 4.65 10.03 3.78
C LEU A 38 5.18 8.64 4.19
N ILE A 39 6.30 8.21 3.61
CA ILE A 39 6.98 6.96 3.96
C ILE A 39 8.49 7.15 4.09
N THR A 40 9.14 6.30 4.88
CA THR A 40 10.60 6.30 5.06
C THR A 40 11.19 4.89 5.01
N SER A 41 12.50 4.78 4.80
CA SER A 41 13.22 3.51 4.87
C SER A 41 13.39 3.08 6.32
N LYS A 42 13.04 1.83 6.64
CA LYS A 42 13.35 1.23 7.94
C LYS A 42 14.67 0.50 7.83
N HIS A 43 15.62 0.87 8.67
CA HIS A 43 16.90 0.18 8.77
C HIS A 43 16.92 -0.71 10.02
N ASN A 44 17.85 -1.67 10.05
CA ASN A 44 18.22 -2.34 11.30
C ASN A 44 18.82 -1.34 12.31
N LEU A 45 18.97 -1.76 13.57
CA LEU A 45 19.55 -0.92 14.63
C LEU A 45 20.93 -0.36 14.27
N ALA A 46 21.74 -1.13 13.54
CA ALA A 46 23.06 -0.72 13.09
C ALA A 46 23.05 0.23 11.87
N GLY A 47 21.88 0.53 11.27
CA GLY A 47 21.75 1.38 10.09
C GLY A 47 22.21 0.76 8.76
N THR A 48 22.86 -0.40 8.80
CA THR A 48 23.53 -1.03 7.65
C THR A 48 22.61 -1.78 6.70
N VAL A 49 21.48 -2.30 7.19
CA VAL A 49 20.56 -3.14 6.40
C VAL A 49 19.22 -2.45 6.27
N ASN A 50 18.76 -2.24 5.04
CA ASN A 50 17.43 -1.73 4.74
C ASN A 50 16.40 -2.89 4.79
N LEU A 51 15.43 -2.77 5.70
CA LEU A 51 14.35 -3.73 5.94
C LEU A 51 13.08 -3.43 5.13
N GLY A 52 13.08 -2.35 4.34
CA GLY A 52 11.96 -1.92 3.52
C GLY A 52 11.48 -0.52 3.88
N LYS A 53 10.19 -0.26 3.62
CA LYS A 53 9.57 1.05 3.79
C LYS A 53 8.49 0.99 4.87
N VAL A 54 8.36 2.05 5.65
CA VAL A 54 7.37 2.22 6.72
C VAL A 54 6.70 3.58 6.63
N LEU A 55 5.49 3.70 7.18
CA LEU A 55 4.79 4.98 7.29
C LEU A 55 5.51 5.94 8.23
N THR A 56 5.45 7.23 7.91
CA THR A 56 5.79 8.30 8.85
C THR A 56 4.56 8.67 9.69
N SER A 57 4.75 9.49 10.72
CA SER A 57 3.63 10.04 11.52
C SER A 57 2.65 10.84 10.66
N GLU A 58 3.16 11.63 9.73
CA GLU A 58 2.36 12.40 8.77
C GLU A 58 1.58 11.47 7.83
N GLY A 59 2.24 10.45 7.28
CA GLY A 59 1.59 9.45 6.42
C GLY A 59 0.46 8.70 7.14
N GLN A 60 0.67 8.33 8.41
CA GLN A 60 -0.36 7.70 9.24
C GLN A 60 -1.53 8.65 9.48
N SER A 61 -1.25 9.91 9.86
CA SER A 61 -2.29 10.90 10.14
C SER A 61 -3.18 11.19 8.93
N LEU A 62 -2.58 11.26 7.73
CA LEU A 62 -3.32 11.43 6.48
C LEU A 62 -4.27 10.26 6.21
N LEU A 63 -3.80 9.03 6.43
CA LEU A 63 -4.64 7.84 6.24
C LEU A 63 -5.79 7.81 7.26
N ASP A 64 -5.53 8.16 8.51
CA ASP A 64 -6.53 8.18 9.58
C ASP A 64 -7.59 9.27 9.33
N GLU A 65 -7.19 10.45 8.86
CA GLU A 65 -8.11 11.53 8.48
C GLU A 65 -9.05 11.10 7.34
N VAL A 66 -8.50 10.51 6.28
CA VAL A 66 -9.30 10.02 5.13
C VAL A 66 -10.20 8.86 5.56
N ALA A 67 -9.71 7.96 6.42
CA ALA A 67 -10.53 6.87 6.95
C ALA A 67 -11.70 7.39 7.79
N HIS A 68 -11.49 8.45 8.58
CA HIS A 68 -12.55 9.07 9.37
C HIS A 68 -13.57 9.79 8.49
N SER A 69 -13.12 10.45 7.40
CA SER A 69 -14.03 11.18 6.50
C SER A 69 -15.01 10.28 5.75
N VAL A 70 -14.59 9.05 5.41
CA VAL A 70 -15.47 8.06 4.76
C VAL A 70 -16.25 7.18 5.74
N ARG A 71 -15.98 7.31 7.05
CA ARG A 71 -16.61 6.46 8.07
C ARG A 71 -18.15 6.60 8.14
N PRO A 72 -18.74 7.81 8.08
CA PRO A 72 -20.20 7.95 8.12
C PRO A 72 -20.91 7.18 7.01
N GLU A 73 -20.36 7.20 5.79
CA GLU A 73 -20.93 6.45 4.65
C GLU A 73 -20.90 4.93 4.88
N ALA A 74 -19.88 4.45 5.61
CA ALA A 74 -19.78 3.04 5.97
C ALA A 74 -20.77 2.67 7.08
N ASP A 75 -20.96 3.53 8.07
CA ASP A 75 -21.92 3.32 9.18
C ASP A 75 -23.37 3.30 8.66
N ASP A 76 -23.72 4.18 7.71
CA ASP A 76 -25.04 4.17 7.06
C ASP A 76 -25.31 2.86 6.32
N ARG A 77 -24.28 2.34 5.62
CA ARG A 77 -24.39 1.10 4.84
C ARG A 77 -24.36 -0.14 5.72
N TYR A 78 -23.75 -0.06 6.89
CA TYR A 78 -23.55 -1.15 7.83
C TYR A 78 -23.71 -0.68 9.29
N PRO A 79 -24.95 -0.55 9.80
CA PRO A 79 -25.24 0.07 11.09
C PRO A 79 -24.58 -0.58 12.31
N GLY A 80 -24.11 -1.82 12.21
CA GLY A 80 -23.41 -2.52 13.30
C GLY A 80 -21.98 -2.00 13.56
N LEU A 81 -21.41 -1.20 12.64
CA LEU A 81 -20.06 -0.68 12.76
C LEU A 81 -19.93 0.41 13.83
N SER A 82 -20.98 1.17 14.14
CA SER A 82 -20.92 2.29 15.09
C SER A 82 -20.48 1.90 16.52
N ASN A 83 -20.44 0.60 16.82
CA ASN A 83 -20.00 0.08 18.12
C ASN A 83 -18.46 0.00 18.25
N TYR A 84 -17.70 0.28 17.20
CA TYR A 84 -16.23 0.13 17.12
C TYR A 84 -15.57 1.33 16.46
#